data_AF-A0A959Y475-F1
#
_entry.id   AF-A0A959Y475-F1
#
_cell.length_a   1.000
_cell.length_b   1.000
_cell.length_c   1.000
_cell.angle_alpha   90.00
_cell.angle_beta   90.00
_cell.angle_gamma   90.00
#
_symmetry.space_group_name_H-M   'P 1'
#
loop_
_entity.id
_entity.type
_entity.pdbx_description
1 polymer ?
#
loop_
_entity_poly.entity_id
_entity_poly.type
_entity_poly.pdbx_seq_one_letter_code
_entity_poly.pdbx_strand_id
1 'polypeptide(L)'
;MTKEVVESKPLPIQDLLQGSIYYPACEFDGELVRVLGHRSNSFVYCDYMVGEDGFLAELDKGFTGYEVLAHRAVKREEYAGVAHGWGILRLSPGELDKRNSWMASTPDPFCHWAVFRRRSAYGGEHGPEHFSLLFVGGEGVETFMDLYHSNEAAPAGVAIIKQHGFATNWTDFRLWGGPFHEAVMGNPNGRPSLVAIGKTDVAFDWPGFRLEAEVPYTTKYTNGPLEVWVATA
;
A
#
# COMPACT_ATOMS: atom_id res chain seq x y z
N MET A 1 -9.68 -14.15 13.49
CA MET A 1 -8.40 -13.82 14.15
C MET A 1 -8.72 -13.19 15.51
N THR A 2 -8.10 -13.60 16.61
CA THR A 2 -8.35 -13.01 17.95
C THR A 2 -7.21 -12.06 18.33
N LYS A 3 -7.43 -11.23 19.35
CA LYS A 3 -6.42 -10.30 19.85
C LYS A 3 -5.13 -11.00 20.26
N GLU A 4 -5.24 -12.11 21.00
CA GLU A 4 -4.10 -12.90 21.46
C GLU A 4 -3.29 -13.45 20.28
N VAL A 5 -3.96 -13.85 19.19
CA VAL A 5 -3.28 -14.36 18.00
C VAL A 5 -2.44 -13.27 17.33
N VAL A 6 -2.96 -12.06 17.22
CA VAL A 6 -2.26 -10.93 16.58
C VAL A 6 -1.03 -10.53 17.40
N GLU A 7 -1.18 -10.48 18.73
CA GLU A 7 -0.14 -9.97 19.63
C GLU A 7 0.99 -10.98 19.93
N SER A 8 0.71 -12.29 19.85
CA SER A 8 1.67 -13.33 20.31
C SER A 8 2.24 -14.24 19.22
N LYS A 9 1.64 -14.29 18.03
CA LYS A 9 2.11 -15.17 16.96
C LYS A 9 3.05 -14.46 15.98
N PRO A 10 3.94 -15.21 15.30
CA PRO A 10 4.69 -14.68 14.17
C PRO A 10 3.78 -14.01 13.15
N LEU A 11 4.29 -12.97 12.49
CA LEU A 11 3.56 -12.29 11.44
C LEU A 11 3.20 -13.29 10.33
N PRO A 12 1.92 -13.46 9.97
CA PRO A 12 1.53 -14.33 8.86
C PRO A 12 1.79 -13.59 7.53
N ILE A 13 3.05 -13.26 7.24
CA ILE A 13 3.44 -12.34 6.17
C ILE A 13 2.90 -12.78 4.80
N GLN A 14 2.95 -14.08 4.48
CA GLN A 14 2.40 -14.63 3.24
C GLN A 14 0.90 -14.32 3.09
N ASP A 15 0.11 -14.59 4.14
CA ASP A 15 -1.33 -14.35 4.14
C ASP A 15 -1.67 -12.85 4.09
N LEU A 16 -0.81 -12.00 4.67
CA LEU A 16 -0.98 -10.56 4.62
C LEU A 16 -0.67 -9.98 3.25
N LEU A 17 0.33 -10.51 2.55
CA LEU A 17 0.75 -9.98 1.25
C LEU A 17 -0.06 -10.56 0.10
N GLN A 18 -0.35 -11.86 0.13
CA GLN A 18 -1.08 -12.53 -0.94
C GLN A 18 -2.48 -11.95 -1.09
N GLY A 19 -2.78 -11.38 -2.26
CA GLY A 19 -4.10 -10.81 -2.53
C GLY A 19 -4.38 -9.49 -1.81
N SER A 20 -3.36 -8.85 -1.24
CA SER A 20 -3.49 -7.52 -0.63
C SER A 20 -3.64 -6.39 -1.65
N ILE A 21 -4.06 -5.22 -1.17
CA ILE A 21 -3.94 -3.96 -1.90
C ILE A 21 -2.76 -3.17 -1.32
N TYR A 22 -1.74 -2.93 -2.15
CA TYR A 22 -0.60 -2.08 -1.80
C TYR A 22 -0.88 -0.62 -2.14
N TYR A 23 -0.66 0.29 -1.19
CA TYR A 23 -0.93 1.70 -1.33
C TYR A 23 0.23 2.57 -0.81
N PRO A 24 1.13 3.02 -1.70
CA PRO A 24 2.18 3.99 -1.34
C PRO A 24 1.64 5.43 -1.29
N ALA A 25 2.31 6.29 -0.52
CA ALA A 25 1.94 7.68 -0.29
C ALA A 25 0.49 7.83 0.22
N CYS A 26 0.11 6.97 1.15
CA CYS A 26 -1.27 6.77 1.60
C CYS A 26 -1.74 7.70 2.71
N GLU A 27 -0.82 8.34 3.46
CA GLU A 27 -1.10 8.90 4.80
C GLU A 27 -2.02 7.96 5.61
N PHE A 28 -3.24 8.39 5.93
CA PHE A 28 -4.27 7.61 6.63
C PHE A 28 -5.59 7.61 5.86
N ASP A 29 -5.53 7.38 4.55
CA ASP A 29 -6.72 7.40 3.71
C ASP A 29 -7.60 6.16 3.95
N GLY A 30 -8.66 6.33 4.74
CA GLY A 30 -9.64 5.28 5.04
C GLY A 30 -10.61 4.95 3.90
N GLU A 31 -10.70 5.81 2.89
CA GLU A 31 -11.67 5.67 1.80
C GLU A 31 -11.32 4.48 0.89
N LEU A 32 -10.03 4.12 0.78
CA LEU A 32 -9.62 2.96 -0.02
C LEU A 32 -10.19 1.66 0.53
N VAL A 33 -10.25 1.49 1.86
CA VAL A 33 -10.86 0.31 2.49
C VAL A 33 -12.36 0.26 2.20
N ARG A 34 -13.05 1.40 2.26
CA ARG A 34 -14.48 1.48 1.92
C ARG A 34 -14.74 1.05 0.47
N VAL A 35 -13.90 1.50 -0.46
CA VAL A 35 -14.10 1.22 -1.89
C VAL A 35 -13.62 -0.16 -2.29
N LEU A 36 -12.48 -0.65 -1.79
CA LEU A 36 -11.87 -1.91 -2.23
C LEU A 36 -11.99 -3.06 -1.21
N GLY A 37 -12.64 -2.85 -0.07
CA GLY A 37 -12.85 -3.89 0.95
C GLY A 37 -13.65 -5.10 0.47
N HIS A 38 -14.43 -4.96 -0.61
CA HIS A 38 -15.12 -6.07 -1.25
C HIS A 38 -14.18 -6.92 -2.14
N ARG A 39 -12.97 -6.44 -2.44
CA ARG A 39 -11.96 -7.12 -3.27
C ARG A 39 -10.83 -7.72 -2.45
N SER A 40 -10.49 -7.08 -1.33
CA SER A 40 -9.48 -7.58 -0.42
C SER A 40 -9.82 -7.21 1.02
N ASN A 41 -9.45 -8.10 1.93
CA ASN A 41 -9.46 -7.88 3.36
C ASN A 41 -8.05 -7.66 3.93
N SER A 42 -7.03 -7.51 3.07
CA SER A 42 -5.66 -7.20 3.47
C SER A 42 -5.14 -5.97 2.74
N PHE A 43 -4.66 -5.00 3.50
CA PHE A 43 -4.17 -3.73 2.99
C PHE A 43 -2.74 -3.49 3.48
N VAL A 44 -1.89 -3.04 2.58
CA VAL A 44 -0.50 -2.66 2.89
C VAL A 44 -0.35 -1.19 2.56
N TYR A 45 -0.23 -0.36 3.59
CA TYR A 45 -0.11 1.08 3.49
C TYR A 45 1.34 1.48 3.71
N CYS A 46 1.84 2.38 2.88
CA CYS A 46 3.23 2.81 2.93
C CYS A 46 3.34 4.32 2.82
N ASP A 47 3.90 4.99 3.81
CA ASP A 47 4.15 6.43 3.78
C ASP A 47 5.25 6.85 4.77
N TYR A 48 6.40 7.26 4.26
CA TYR A 48 7.53 7.73 5.07
C TYR A 48 7.35 9.14 5.66
N MET A 49 6.37 9.92 5.18
CA MET A 49 6.08 11.24 5.74
C MET A 49 5.26 11.15 7.02
N VAL A 50 4.67 9.98 7.26
CA VAL A 50 3.98 9.65 8.51
C VAL A 50 5.01 9.11 9.50
N GLY A 51 5.19 9.79 10.63
CA GLY A 51 5.95 9.26 11.76
C GLY A 51 5.15 8.25 12.57
N GLU A 52 5.84 7.38 13.32
CA GLU A 52 5.21 6.32 14.12
C GLU A 52 4.19 6.85 15.14
N ASP A 53 4.51 7.95 15.84
CA ASP A 53 3.58 8.59 16.77
C ASP A 53 2.32 9.11 16.07
N GLY A 54 2.48 9.66 14.85
CA GLY A 54 1.37 10.09 14.02
C GLY A 54 0.50 8.91 13.61
N PHE A 55 1.12 7.77 13.31
CA PHE A 55 0.41 6.53 13.03
C PHE A 55 -0.40 6.03 14.20
N LEU A 56 0.22 5.95 15.38
CA LEU A 56 -0.47 5.48 16.60
C LEU A 56 -1.65 6.38 16.96
N ALA A 57 -1.51 7.70 16.79
CA ALA A 57 -2.58 8.65 17.05
C ALA A 57 -3.77 8.51 16.07
N GLU A 58 -3.53 8.19 14.80
CA GLU A 58 -4.60 7.91 13.83
C GLU A 58 -5.22 6.52 14.04
N LEU A 59 -4.41 5.54 14.45
CA LEU A 59 -4.89 4.20 14.79
C LEU A 59 -5.90 4.23 15.94
N ASP A 60 -5.68 5.06 16.96
CA ASP A 60 -6.60 5.27 18.08
C ASP A 60 -7.97 5.83 17.64
N LYS A 61 -7.99 6.66 16.59
CA LYS A 61 -9.24 7.15 15.99
C LYS A 61 -9.94 6.05 15.19
N GLY A 62 -9.14 5.21 14.52
CA GLY A 62 -9.60 4.09 13.70
C GLY A 62 -10.27 4.52 12.40
N PHE A 63 -10.74 3.53 11.64
CA PHE A 63 -11.47 3.76 10.40
C PHE A 63 -12.97 3.93 10.70
N THR A 64 -13.65 4.79 9.94
CA THR A 64 -15.10 4.97 10.06
C THR A 64 -15.82 3.63 9.91
N GLY A 65 -16.62 3.26 10.93
CA GLY A 65 -17.35 2.00 10.99
C GLY A 65 -16.55 0.77 11.42
N TYR A 66 -15.28 0.95 11.77
CA TYR A 66 -14.42 -0.10 12.30
C TYR A 66 -13.88 0.27 13.69
N GLU A 67 -13.41 -0.74 14.40
CA GLU A 67 -12.64 -0.61 15.64
C GLU A 67 -11.37 -1.46 15.53
N VAL A 68 -10.30 -1.06 16.21
CA VAL A 68 -9.07 -1.84 16.29
C VAL A 68 -9.34 -3.04 17.20
N LEU A 69 -9.24 -4.25 16.65
CA LEU A 69 -9.32 -5.48 17.42
C LEU A 69 -7.99 -5.74 18.16
N ALA A 70 -6.88 -5.52 17.45
CA ALA A 70 -5.53 -5.66 17.96
C ALA A 70 -4.54 -4.96 17.03
N HIS A 71 -3.40 -4.55 17.56
CA HIS A 71 -2.27 -4.11 16.76
C HIS A 71 -0.95 -4.41 17.48
N ARG A 72 0.14 -4.48 16.73
CA ARG A 72 1.49 -4.54 17.28
C ARG A 72 2.52 -3.94 16.33
N ALA A 73 3.62 -3.47 16.91
CA ALA A 73 4.83 -3.21 16.15
C ALA A 73 5.36 -4.52 15.54
N VAL A 74 5.91 -4.40 14.34
CA VAL A 74 6.48 -5.51 13.56
C VAL A 74 7.93 -5.18 13.29
N LYS A 75 8.82 -6.10 13.63
CA LYS A 75 10.25 -5.91 13.38
C LYS A 75 10.56 -6.15 11.91
N ARG A 76 11.61 -5.50 11.41
CA ARG A 76 12.04 -5.62 10.00
C ARG A 76 12.27 -7.07 9.59
N GLU A 77 12.81 -7.90 10.48
CA GLU A 77 13.08 -9.31 10.21
C GLU A 77 11.82 -10.17 10.04
N GLU A 78 10.65 -9.67 10.45
CA GLU A 78 9.37 -10.37 10.28
C GLU A 78 8.73 -10.10 8.91
N TYR A 79 9.10 -9.02 8.22
CA TYR A 79 8.47 -8.62 6.96
C TYR A 79 9.45 -8.43 5.79
N ALA A 80 10.71 -8.08 6.03
CA ALA A 80 11.72 -7.93 5.00
C ALA A 80 12.55 -9.22 4.91
N GLY A 81 12.59 -9.83 3.73
CA GLY A 81 13.47 -10.99 3.50
C GLY A 81 14.95 -10.61 3.46
N VAL A 82 15.82 -11.61 3.30
CA VAL A 82 17.30 -11.45 3.33
C VAL A 82 17.83 -10.66 2.11
N ALA A 83 17.06 -10.57 1.03
CA ALA A 83 17.39 -9.77 -0.16
C ALA A 83 16.74 -8.39 -0.07
N HIS A 84 17.53 -7.32 -0.15
CA HIS A 84 17.06 -5.93 -0.06
C HIS A 84 16.73 -5.34 -1.43
N GLY A 85 15.61 -4.60 -1.48
CA GLY A 85 14.85 -4.24 -2.68
C GLY A 85 15.55 -3.39 -3.75
N TRP A 86 16.71 -2.80 -3.49
CA TRP A 86 17.37 -1.93 -4.47
C TRP A 86 18.34 -2.63 -5.42
N GLY A 87 18.84 -3.83 -5.08
CA GLY A 87 19.79 -4.55 -5.94
C GLY A 87 19.17 -5.09 -7.23
N ILE A 88 17.83 -5.12 -7.30
CA ILE A 88 17.06 -5.73 -8.37
C ILE A 88 16.64 -4.68 -9.43
N LEU A 89 16.40 -3.43 -9.02
CA LEU A 89 15.93 -2.37 -9.91
C LEU A 89 17.09 -1.74 -10.68
N ARG A 90 16.88 -1.52 -11.98
CA ARG A 90 17.85 -0.84 -12.85
C ARG A 90 17.54 0.65 -12.92
N LEU A 91 18.04 1.39 -11.95
CA LEU A 91 17.91 2.85 -11.94
C LEU A 91 18.93 3.51 -12.88
N SER A 92 18.49 4.52 -13.63
CA SER A 92 19.41 5.43 -14.31
C SER A 92 20.26 6.22 -13.30
N PRO A 93 21.41 6.79 -13.70
CA PRO A 93 22.22 7.61 -12.80
C PRO A 93 21.44 8.75 -12.12
N GLY A 94 20.55 9.42 -12.86
CA GLY A 94 19.74 10.51 -12.30
C GLY A 94 18.68 10.04 -11.30
N GLU A 95 18.12 8.85 -11.49
CA GLU A 95 17.20 8.23 -10.51
C GLU A 95 17.94 7.78 -9.26
N LEU A 96 19.14 7.22 -9.43
CA LEU A 96 20.01 6.83 -8.34
C LEU A 96 20.37 8.03 -7.45
N ASP A 97 20.72 9.16 -8.05
CA ASP A 97 21.04 10.40 -7.34
C ASP A 97 19.83 10.94 -6.57
N LYS A 98 18.64 10.98 -7.20
CA LYS A 98 17.40 11.39 -6.53
C LYS A 98 17.07 10.50 -5.35
N ARG A 99 17.16 9.18 -5.52
CA ARG A 99 16.93 8.19 -4.45
C ARG A 99 17.93 8.38 -3.30
N ASN A 100 19.22 8.50 -3.60
CA ASN A 100 20.26 8.68 -2.59
C ASN A 100 20.07 9.97 -1.79
N SER A 101 19.73 11.07 -2.49
CA SER A 101 19.41 12.34 -1.84
C SER A 101 18.19 12.21 -0.92
N TRP A 102 17.17 11.46 -1.34
CA TRP A 102 15.98 11.20 -0.54
C TRP A 102 16.29 10.35 0.70
N MET A 103 17.02 9.23 0.54
CA MET A 103 17.41 8.34 1.65
C MET A 103 18.17 9.08 2.76
N ALA A 104 19.00 10.05 2.39
CA ALA A 104 19.76 10.85 3.37
C ALA A 104 18.87 11.77 4.25
N SER A 105 17.61 11.96 3.88
CA SER A 105 16.66 12.89 4.53
C SER A 105 15.43 12.21 5.13
N THR A 106 15.35 10.88 5.05
CA THR A 106 14.16 10.13 5.46
C THR A 106 14.28 9.64 6.90
N PRO A 107 13.20 9.70 7.70
CA PRO A 107 13.18 9.10 9.04
C PRO A 107 13.45 7.59 9.03
N ASP A 108 13.81 7.06 10.20
CA ASP A 108 13.94 5.61 10.38
C ASP A 108 12.62 4.90 10.09
N PRO A 109 12.65 3.76 9.37
CA PRO A 109 11.44 3.04 9.02
C PRO A 109 10.85 2.31 10.23
N PHE A 110 9.52 2.26 10.29
CA PHE A 110 8.77 1.48 11.27
C PHE A 110 7.68 0.67 10.57
N CYS A 111 7.14 -0.35 11.27
CA CYS A 111 6.06 -1.17 10.75
C CYS A 111 5.09 -1.56 11.86
N HIS A 112 3.79 -1.45 11.59
CA HIS A 112 2.73 -1.93 12.47
C HIS A 112 1.78 -2.83 11.71
N TRP A 113 1.35 -3.90 12.36
CA TRP A 113 0.24 -4.72 11.90
C TRP A 113 -0.96 -4.47 12.81
N ALA A 114 -2.07 -4.06 12.22
CA ALA A 114 -3.35 -3.88 12.88
C ALA A 114 -4.44 -4.74 12.24
N VAL A 115 -5.35 -5.23 13.06
CA VAL A 115 -6.56 -5.93 12.62
C VAL A 115 -7.77 -5.13 13.07
N PHE A 116 -8.65 -4.85 12.13
CA PHE A 116 -9.87 -4.09 12.36
C PHE A 116 -11.08 -5.02 12.31
N ARG A 117 -12.10 -4.68 13.11
CA ARG A 117 -13.41 -5.33 13.11
C ARG A 117 -14.51 -4.32 12.80
N ARG A 118 -15.43 -4.67 11.91
CA ARG A 118 -16.59 -3.83 11.59
C ARG A 118 -17.49 -3.73 12.82
N ARG A 119 -17.87 -2.51 13.18
CA ARG A 119 -18.80 -2.26 14.28
C ARG A 119 -20.19 -2.79 13.92
N SER A 120 -20.92 -3.31 14.90
CA SER A 120 -22.26 -3.89 14.70
C SER A 120 -23.30 -2.92 14.13
N ALA A 121 -23.06 -1.61 14.25
CA ALA A 121 -23.90 -0.56 13.67
C ALA A 121 -23.79 -0.47 12.12
N TYR A 122 -22.82 -1.15 11.51
CA TYR A 122 -22.55 -1.10 10.07
C TYR A 122 -22.77 -2.49 9.45
N GLY A 123 -23.51 -2.55 8.33
CA GLY A 123 -23.87 -3.79 7.66
C GLY A 123 -22.79 -4.32 6.71
N GLY A 124 -23.13 -5.41 6.00
CA GLY A 124 -22.24 -6.08 5.04
C GLY A 124 -21.75 -5.19 3.91
N GLU A 125 -22.57 -4.22 3.53
CA GLU A 125 -22.31 -3.21 2.50
C GLU A 125 -21.21 -2.21 2.84
N HIS A 126 -20.83 -2.09 4.12
CA HIS A 126 -19.79 -1.16 4.58
C HIS A 126 -18.36 -1.65 4.28
N GLY A 127 -18.18 -2.95 4.04
CA GLY A 127 -16.88 -3.57 3.81
C GLY A 127 -16.79 -4.96 4.46
N PRO A 128 -15.60 -5.56 4.59
CA PRO A 128 -15.46 -6.88 5.20
C PRO A 128 -15.73 -6.83 6.72
N GLU A 129 -16.09 -7.97 7.32
CA GLU A 129 -16.28 -8.05 8.79
C GLU A 129 -14.97 -7.79 9.54
N HIS A 130 -13.86 -8.27 8.99
CA HIS A 130 -12.51 -8.02 9.49
C HIS A 130 -11.59 -7.69 8.32
N PHE A 131 -10.63 -6.80 8.55
CA PHE A 131 -9.52 -6.61 7.62
C PHE A 131 -8.20 -6.40 8.36
N SER A 132 -7.10 -6.71 7.70
CA SER A 132 -5.74 -6.45 8.15
C SER A 132 -5.18 -5.21 7.48
N LEU A 133 -4.42 -4.43 8.25
CA LEU A 133 -3.60 -3.32 7.77
C LEU A 133 -2.16 -3.57 8.22
N LEU A 134 -1.24 -3.68 7.25
CA LEU A 134 0.18 -3.55 7.49
C LEU A 134 0.60 -2.14 7.09
N PHE A 135 0.95 -1.31 8.06
CA PHE A 135 1.42 0.05 7.80
C PHE A 135 2.94 0.10 7.91
N VAL A 136 3.60 0.63 6.89
CA VAL A 136 5.05 0.79 6.84
C VAL A 136 5.39 2.27 6.65
N GLY A 137 6.06 2.86 7.63
CA GLY A 137 6.67 4.18 7.49
C GLY A 137 7.91 4.08 6.61
N GLY A 138 7.76 3.96 5.30
CA GLY A 138 8.86 3.65 4.39
C GLY A 138 8.66 4.20 2.97
N GLU A 139 9.67 3.96 2.12
CA GLU A 139 9.65 4.36 0.71
C GLU A 139 8.75 3.42 -0.11
N GLY A 140 7.96 3.96 -1.03
CA GLY A 140 6.97 3.18 -1.77
C GLY A 140 7.56 2.09 -2.68
N VAL A 141 8.68 2.36 -3.35
CA VAL A 141 9.32 1.37 -4.22
C VAL A 141 10.08 0.34 -3.39
N GLU A 142 10.91 0.77 -2.43
CA GLU A 142 11.68 -0.13 -1.56
C GLU A 142 10.77 -1.04 -0.75
N THR A 143 9.73 -0.48 -0.14
CA THR A 143 8.78 -1.25 0.69
C THR A 143 8.05 -2.28 -0.17
N PHE A 144 7.67 -1.95 -1.41
CA PHE A 144 7.08 -2.93 -2.30
C PHE A 144 8.04 -4.10 -2.55
N MET A 145 9.30 -3.81 -2.83
CA MET A 145 10.31 -4.83 -3.10
C MET A 145 10.59 -5.68 -1.86
N ASP A 146 10.84 -5.06 -0.71
CA ASP A 146 11.14 -5.74 0.56
C ASP A 146 9.98 -6.64 1.02
N LEU A 147 8.73 -6.23 0.75
CA LEU A 147 7.56 -7.04 1.08
C LEU A 147 7.31 -8.10 0.02
N TYR A 148 7.04 -7.74 -1.23
CA TYR A 148 6.51 -8.68 -2.22
C TYR A 148 7.59 -9.51 -2.91
N HIS A 149 8.73 -8.91 -3.27
CA HIS A 149 9.80 -9.68 -3.92
C HIS A 149 10.47 -10.62 -2.92
N SER A 150 10.82 -10.11 -1.74
CA SER A 150 11.59 -10.87 -0.75
C SER A 150 10.77 -11.93 -0.01
N ASN A 151 9.44 -11.86 -0.06
CA ASN A 151 8.54 -12.89 0.47
C ASN A 151 7.85 -13.69 -0.64
N GLU A 152 8.33 -13.68 -1.88
CA GLU A 152 7.77 -14.52 -2.95
C GLU A 152 6.25 -14.34 -3.16
N ALA A 153 5.74 -13.13 -2.96
CA ALA A 153 4.31 -12.82 -2.96
C ALA A 153 3.93 -11.78 -4.01
N ALA A 154 2.63 -11.66 -4.31
CA ALA A 154 2.10 -10.61 -5.17
C ALA A 154 0.80 -10.03 -4.61
N PRO A 155 0.60 -8.70 -4.70
CA PRO A 155 -0.67 -8.10 -4.32
C PRO A 155 -1.75 -8.43 -5.35
N ALA A 156 -3.02 -8.43 -4.92
CA ALA A 156 -4.16 -8.47 -5.86
C ALA A 156 -4.23 -7.17 -6.68
N GLY A 157 -3.84 -6.05 -6.07
CA GLY A 157 -3.84 -4.75 -6.72
C GLY A 157 -2.92 -3.73 -6.06
N VAL A 158 -2.68 -2.64 -6.78
CA VAL A 158 -1.97 -1.46 -6.28
C VAL A 158 -2.87 -0.23 -6.36
N ALA A 159 -2.77 0.67 -5.40
CA ALA A 159 -3.51 1.93 -5.38
C ALA A 159 -2.52 3.10 -5.53
N ILE A 160 -2.70 3.93 -6.57
CA ILE A 160 -1.86 5.08 -6.88
C ILE A 160 -2.72 6.34 -6.89
N ILE A 161 -3.12 6.77 -5.69
CA ILE A 161 -4.06 7.87 -5.49
C ILE A 161 -3.33 9.20 -5.33
N LYS A 162 -2.30 9.22 -4.49
CA LYS A 162 -1.41 10.38 -4.34
C LYS A 162 -0.19 10.16 -5.23
N GLN A 163 0.04 11.12 -6.11
CA GLN A 163 1.26 11.20 -6.92
C GLN A 163 2.20 12.17 -6.23
N HIS A 164 3.43 12.33 -6.72
CA HIS A 164 4.08 13.63 -6.96
C HIS A 164 5.60 13.47 -6.83
N GLY A 165 6.26 13.42 -7.98
CA GLY A 165 7.55 14.08 -8.13
C GLY A 165 7.35 15.60 -8.03
N PHE A 166 8.20 16.25 -7.23
CA PHE A 166 8.20 17.68 -6.83
C PHE A 166 7.29 18.12 -5.67
N ALA A 167 7.20 17.30 -4.61
CA ALA A 167 7.13 17.87 -3.25
C ALA A 167 7.64 16.92 -2.15
N THR A 168 7.56 15.59 -2.30
CA THR A 168 8.19 14.67 -1.33
C THR A 168 8.72 13.36 -1.94
N ASN A 169 8.06 12.74 -2.93
CA ASN A 169 8.54 11.47 -3.53
C ASN A 169 9.63 11.73 -4.58
N TRP A 170 10.64 10.84 -4.64
CA TRP A 170 11.77 10.96 -5.57
C TRP A 170 11.42 10.47 -7.00
N THR A 171 10.30 9.76 -7.15
CA THR A 171 9.79 9.22 -8.43
C THR A 171 8.28 9.41 -8.56
N ASP A 172 7.78 9.31 -9.80
CA ASP A 172 6.35 9.32 -10.11
C ASP A 172 5.85 7.87 -10.23
N PHE A 173 4.93 7.47 -9.34
CA PHE A 173 4.39 6.12 -9.30
C PHE A 173 3.47 5.80 -10.48
N ARG A 174 2.91 6.80 -11.18
CA ARG A 174 2.12 6.59 -12.40
C ARG A 174 2.98 6.24 -13.61
N LEU A 175 4.24 6.66 -13.63
CA LEU A 175 5.05 6.65 -14.84
C LEU A 175 5.22 5.22 -15.37
N TRP A 176 4.70 4.95 -16.56
CA TRP A 176 5.00 3.72 -17.27
C TRP A 176 6.50 3.63 -17.55
N GLY A 177 7.10 2.48 -17.21
CA GLY A 177 8.55 2.29 -17.26
C GLY A 177 9.32 3.00 -16.13
N GLY A 178 8.65 3.67 -15.20
CA GLY A 178 9.27 4.25 -14.02
C GLY A 178 9.58 3.20 -12.94
N PRO A 179 10.39 3.55 -11.92
CA PRO A 179 10.83 2.63 -10.87
C PRO A 179 9.71 1.83 -10.17
N PHE A 180 8.58 2.47 -9.86
CA PHE A 180 7.46 1.77 -9.21
C PHE A 180 6.74 0.82 -10.17
N HIS A 181 6.51 1.24 -11.41
CA HIS A 181 5.97 0.36 -12.45
C HIS A 181 6.89 -0.86 -12.64
N GLU A 182 8.21 -0.67 -12.72
CA GLU A 182 9.17 -1.78 -12.85
C GLU A 182 9.16 -2.71 -11.63
N ALA A 183 9.10 -2.17 -10.42
CA ALA A 183 8.99 -2.97 -9.19
C ALA A 183 7.73 -3.85 -9.19
N VAL A 184 6.59 -3.27 -9.55
CA VAL A 184 5.28 -3.94 -9.55
C VAL A 184 5.17 -4.97 -10.67
N MET A 185 5.44 -4.55 -11.91
CA MET A 185 5.21 -5.38 -13.11
C MET A 185 6.36 -6.35 -13.38
N GLY A 186 7.54 -6.09 -12.82
CA GLY A 186 8.71 -6.95 -12.83
C GLY A 186 8.78 -7.96 -11.69
N ASN A 187 7.80 -7.97 -10.77
CA ASN A 187 7.75 -8.98 -9.70
C ASN A 187 7.63 -10.40 -10.29
N PRO A 188 8.62 -11.29 -10.07
CA PRO A 188 8.60 -12.63 -10.64
C PRO A 188 7.50 -13.53 -10.04
N ASN A 189 6.94 -13.16 -8.89
CA ASN A 189 5.96 -13.96 -8.16
C ASN A 189 4.52 -13.68 -8.57
N GLY A 190 4.29 -12.69 -9.44
CA GLY A 190 2.97 -12.36 -9.96
C GLY A 190 2.80 -10.88 -10.19
N ARG A 191 1.75 -10.56 -10.96
CA ARG A 191 1.36 -9.18 -11.27
C ARG A 191 -0.01 -8.90 -10.66
N PRO A 192 -0.26 -7.64 -10.25
CA PRO A 192 -1.59 -7.25 -9.80
C PRO A 192 -2.61 -7.43 -10.93
N SER A 193 -3.81 -7.85 -10.54
CA SER A 193 -4.98 -7.90 -11.44
C SER A 193 -5.76 -6.58 -11.46
N LEU A 194 -5.43 -5.66 -10.54
CA LEU A 194 -6.12 -4.40 -10.31
C LEU A 194 -5.14 -3.25 -10.10
N VAL A 195 -5.44 -2.10 -10.70
CA VAL A 195 -4.79 -0.82 -10.39
C VAL A 195 -5.88 0.20 -10.08
N ALA A 196 -5.87 0.76 -8.88
CA ALA A 196 -6.77 1.84 -8.48
C ALA A 196 -6.05 3.18 -8.58
N ILE A 197 -6.54 4.11 -9.38
CA ILE A 197 -5.87 5.37 -9.68
C ILE A 197 -6.75 6.54 -9.24
N GLY A 198 -6.18 7.48 -8.48
CA GLY A 198 -6.83 8.76 -8.21
C GLY A 198 -6.91 9.56 -9.51
N LYS A 199 -8.10 10.06 -9.89
CA LYS A 199 -8.27 10.83 -11.12
C LYS A 199 -7.42 12.10 -11.10
N THR A 200 -6.69 12.32 -12.18
CA THR A 200 -5.90 13.53 -12.46
C THR A 200 -6.07 13.92 -13.93
N ASP A 201 -5.45 15.02 -14.35
CA ASP A 201 -5.43 15.45 -15.76
C ASP A 201 -4.53 14.56 -16.64
N VAL A 202 -3.75 13.66 -16.05
CA VAL A 202 -2.86 12.74 -16.78
C VAL A 202 -3.49 11.35 -16.80
N ALA A 203 -3.76 10.87 -18.02
CA ALA A 203 -4.30 9.55 -18.25
C ALA A 203 -3.33 8.46 -17.76
N PHE A 204 -3.89 7.44 -17.13
CA PHE A 204 -3.15 6.22 -16.80
C PHE A 204 -2.94 5.37 -18.07
N ASP A 205 -1.73 4.85 -18.26
CA ASP A 205 -1.30 4.24 -19.51
C ASP A 205 -0.52 2.93 -19.35
N TRP A 206 -0.56 2.28 -18.18
CA TRP A 206 0.13 1.00 -18.03
C TRP A 206 -0.48 -0.06 -18.97
N PRO A 207 0.34 -0.74 -19.79
CA PRO A 207 -0.16 -1.70 -20.75
C PRO A 207 -0.78 -2.91 -20.07
N GLY A 208 -1.82 -3.48 -20.71
CA GLY A 208 -2.49 -4.68 -20.20
C GLY A 208 -3.55 -4.43 -19.14
N PHE A 209 -3.98 -3.17 -18.96
CA PHE A 209 -5.10 -2.81 -18.11
C PHE A 209 -6.20 -2.11 -18.91
N ARG A 210 -7.45 -2.32 -18.51
CA ARG A 210 -8.61 -1.58 -19.03
C ARG A 210 -9.38 -0.97 -17.88
N LEU A 211 -9.95 0.22 -18.12
CA LEU A 211 -10.85 0.84 -17.15
C LEU A 211 -12.08 -0.06 -16.94
N GLU A 212 -12.37 -0.37 -15.69
CA GLU A 212 -13.54 -1.15 -15.28
C GLU A 212 -14.64 -0.23 -14.76
N ALA A 213 -14.28 0.70 -13.87
CA ALA A 213 -15.25 1.57 -13.21
C ALA A 213 -14.59 2.88 -12.74
N GLU A 214 -15.42 3.92 -12.63
CA GLU A 214 -15.13 5.11 -11.86
C GLU A 214 -16.00 5.08 -10.59
N VAL A 215 -15.38 5.09 -9.41
CA VAL A 215 -16.08 4.97 -8.13
C VAL A 215 -16.00 6.30 -7.38
N PRO A 216 -17.11 6.79 -6.78
CA PRO A 216 -17.05 7.94 -5.90
C PRO A 216 -16.00 7.74 -4.80
N TYR A 217 -15.09 8.69 -4.71
CA TYR A 217 -13.94 8.63 -3.83
C TYR A 217 -13.73 9.99 -3.19
N THR A 218 -13.96 10.08 -1.88
CA THR A 218 -13.83 11.34 -1.15
C THR A 218 -12.51 11.35 -0.41
N THR A 219 -11.54 12.08 -0.95
CA THR A 219 -10.25 12.29 -0.30
C THR A 219 -9.75 13.70 -0.59
N LYS A 220 -8.81 14.20 0.22
CA LYS A 220 -8.21 15.53 -0.01
C LYS A 220 -7.20 15.55 -1.18
N TYR A 221 -6.88 14.38 -1.76
CA TYR A 221 -5.81 14.23 -2.77
C TYR A 221 -6.29 14.10 -4.22
N THR A 222 -7.56 13.84 -4.47
CA THR A 222 -8.12 13.84 -5.84
C THR A 222 -9.36 14.71 -5.90
N ASN A 223 -9.51 15.40 -7.03
CA ASN A 223 -10.68 16.22 -7.34
C ASN A 223 -11.75 15.41 -8.10
N GLY A 224 -11.62 14.09 -8.17
CA GLY A 224 -12.48 13.21 -8.97
C GLY A 224 -12.63 11.80 -8.40
N PRO A 225 -13.33 10.91 -9.12
CA PRO A 225 -13.51 9.53 -8.70
C PRO A 225 -12.18 8.77 -8.63
N LEU A 226 -12.22 7.60 -8.00
CA LEU A 226 -11.19 6.58 -8.12
C LEU A 226 -11.47 5.78 -9.39
N GLU A 227 -10.51 5.77 -10.31
CA GLU A 227 -10.55 4.92 -11.49
C GLU A 227 -10.04 3.53 -11.11
N VAL A 228 -10.85 2.51 -11.34
CA VAL A 228 -10.48 1.11 -11.11
C VAL A 228 -10.19 0.46 -12.45
N TRP A 229 -8.94 0.05 -12.64
CA TRP A 229 -8.43 -0.60 -13.84
C TRP A 229 -8.18 -2.07 -13.53
N VAL A 230 -8.55 -2.96 -14.46
CA VAL A 230 -8.37 -4.41 -14.32
C VAL A 230 -7.53 -4.97 -15.46
N ALA A 231 -6.75 -6.01 -15.16
CA ALA A 231 -5.91 -6.67 -16.14
C ALA A 231 -6.74 -7.22 -17.31
N THR A 232 -6.24 -7.06 -18.53
CA THR A 232 -6.79 -7.70 -19.72
C THR A 232 -6.31 -9.15 -19.78
N ALA A 233 -7.24 -10.09 -20.03
CA ALA A 233 -6.95 -11.51 -20.20
C ALA A 233 -6.10 -11.77 -21.46
#